data_AF-A0A1J3I0A6-F1
#
_entry.id   AF-A0A1J3I0A6-F1
#
_cell.length_a   1.000
_cell.length_b   1.000
_cell.length_c   1.000
_cell.angle_alpha   90.00
_cell.angle_beta   90.00
_cell.angle_gamma   90.00
#
_symmetry.space_group_name_H-M   'P 1'
#
loop_
_entity.id
_entity.type
_entity.pdbx_description
1 polymer ?
#
loop_
_entity_poly.entity_id
_entity_poly.type
_entity_poly.pdbx_seq_one_letter_code
_entity_poly.pdbx_strand_id
1 'polypeptide(L)'
;PAKEFDGLWESLIYESGLKQRLLRYAASALLFTQKGVNPNLVSWNRIILLHGPPGTGKTSLCKALAQKLSIRCNSRYPHCQLIEVNAHSLFSKWFSESGKLVAKLFQKIQEMVEEDNNLVFVLIDEVESLAAARKAALSGSEPSDSIRVVNALLTQMDKLKSAPNVIILTTSNITTAIDVAFVDRADIKAYVGPPTLHVRYEILRSCVEELICKGIISSFQGCDGLSIPSFSSMKEKVHDTDAVPWFCKQLIEAAQACEGLSGRSLRKLPFLAHAALADPNSHDPINFLCAMIETAKREKSEQPE
;
A
#
# COMPACT_ATOMS: atom_id res chain seq x y z
N PRO A 1 18.45 -2.31 -1.64
CA PRO A 1 17.20 -3.10 -1.48
C PRO A 1 17.21 -3.79 -0.10
N ALA A 2 16.09 -3.72 0.63
CA ALA A 2 15.97 -4.34 1.95
C ALA A 2 15.34 -5.74 1.84
N LYS A 3 15.79 -6.70 2.68
CA LYS A 3 15.20 -8.05 2.74
C LYS A 3 13.73 -8.02 3.20
N GLU A 4 13.40 -7.08 4.08
CA GLU A 4 12.05 -6.93 4.65
C GLU A 4 10.97 -6.62 3.60
N PHE A 5 11.35 -6.02 2.47
CA PHE A 5 10.41 -5.66 1.39
C PHE A 5 10.50 -6.59 0.18
N ASP A 6 11.24 -7.69 0.29
CA ASP A 6 11.33 -8.67 -0.78
C ASP A 6 9.97 -9.36 -1.01
N GLY A 7 9.58 -9.52 -2.28
CA GLY A 7 8.26 -10.03 -2.67
C GLY A 7 7.05 -9.14 -2.33
N LEU A 8 7.24 -7.99 -1.66
CA LEU A 8 6.13 -7.11 -1.26
C LEU A 8 5.38 -6.51 -2.47
N TRP A 9 6.07 -6.26 -3.57
CA TRP A 9 5.46 -5.72 -4.78
C TRP A 9 4.54 -6.72 -5.48
N GLU A 10 4.94 -7.99 -5.48
CA GLU A 10 4.22 -9.11 -6.06
C GLU A 10 2.98 -9.45 -5.23
N SER A 11 3.10 -9.42 -3.89
CA SER A 11 2.01 -9.75 -2.97
C SER A 11 0.84 -8.74 -2.97
N LEU A 12 1.09 -7.50 -3.39
CA LEU A 12 0.08 -6.46 -3.50
C LEU A 12 -0.67 -6.56 -4.82
N ILE A 13 -1.96 -6.89 -4.76
CA ILE A 13 -2.82 -7.06 -5.92
C ILE A 13 -3.79 -5.88 -5.98
N TYR A 14 -3.82 -5.21 -7.12
CA TYR A 14 -4.66 -4.05 -7.41
C TYR A 14 -5.29 -4.20 -8.78
N GLU A 15 -6.22 -3.31 -9.11
CA GLU A 15 -6.70 -3.18 -10.49
C GLU A 15 -5.56 -2.93 -11.48
N SER A 16 -5.80 -3.37 -12.72
CA SER A 16 -4.80 -3.32 -13.79
C SER A 16 -4.27 -1.91 -14.00
N GLY A 17 -2.94 -1.77 -13.96
CA GLY A 17 -2.25 -0.54 -14.36
C GLY A 17 -1.89 0.42 -13.22
N LEU A 18 -2.46 0.31 -12.02
CA LEU A 18 -2.12 1.20 -10.89
C LEU A 18 -0.63 1.13 -10.56
N LYS A 19 -0.13 -0.08 -10.29
CA LYS A 19 1.28 -0.33 -9.96
C LYS A 19 2.22 0.16 -11.07
N GLN A 20 1.91 -0.18 -12.32
CA GLN A 20 2.72 0.21 -13.48
C GLN A 20 2.71 1.73 -13.71
N ARG A 21 1.57 2.40 -13.50
CA ARG A 21 1.46 3.86 -13.61
C ARG A 21 2.35 4.57 -12.58
N LEU A 22 2.30 4.17 -11.32
CA LEU A 22 3.14 4.74 -10.26
C LEU A 22 4.63 4.51 -10.54
N LEU A 23 4.98 3.30 -10.97
CA LEU A 23 6.36 2.93 -11.27
C LEU A 23 6.93 3.68 -12.48
N ARG A 24 6.14 3.82 -13.55
CA ARG A 24 6.52 4.61 -14.73
C ARG A 24 6.68 6.08 -14.37
N TYR A 25 5.75 6.64 -13.60
CA TYR A 25 5.82 8.02 -13.15
C TYR A 25 7.11 8.30 -12.37
N ALA A 26 7.37 7.51 -11.33
CA ALA A 26 8.54 7.68 -10.49
C ALA A 26 9.86 7.47 -11.26
N ALA A 27 9.92 6.47 -12.14
CA ALA A 27 11.08 6.26 -13.00
C ALA A 27 11.31 7.42 -13.99
N SER A 28 10.25 7.96 -14.59
CA SER A 28 10.33 9.12 -15.47
C SER A 28 10.79 10.37 -14.72
N ALA A 29 10.30 10.59 -13.50
CA ALA A 29 10.73 11.72 -12.67
C ALA A 29 12.24 11.67 -12.38
N LEU A 30 12.77 10.49 -12.03
CA LEU A 30 14.22 10.30 -11.83
C LEU A 30 15.02 10.47 -13.13
N LEU A 31 14.49 9.98 -14.25
CA LEU A 31 15.13 10.14 -15.55
C LEU A 31 15.22 11.61 -15.98
N PHE A 32 14.16 12.40 -15.77
CA PHE A 32 14.12 13.81 -16.14
C PHE A 32 15.17 14.60 -15.37
N THR A 33 15.27 14.33 -14.07
CA THR A 33 16.33 14.89 -13.25
C THR A 33 17.71 14.44 -13.74
N GLN A 34 17.91 13.15 -14.01
CA GLN A 34 19.19 12.64 -14.50
C GLN A 34 19.64 13.30 -15.81
N LYS A 35 18.68 13.65 -16.67
CA LYS A 35 18.96 14.36 -17.93
C LYS A 35 19.10 15.87 -17.78
N GLY A 36 19.00 16.41 -16.56
CA GLY A 36 19.13 17.83 -16.30
C GLY A 36 18.00 18.66 -16.91
N VAL A 37 16.80 18.09 -17.06
CA VAL A 37 15.64 18.83 -17.56
C VAL A 37 15.35 20.01 -16.63
N ASN A 38 15.15 21.20 -17.19
CA ASN A 38 14.92 22.40 -16.40
C ASN A 38 13.51 22.38 -15.78
N PRO A 39 13.39 22.34 -14.43
CA PRO A 39 12.10 22.26 -13.74
C PRO A 39 11.22 23.51 -13.94
N ASN A 40 11.81 24.65 -14.35
CA ASN A 40 11.07 25.88 -14.63
C ASN A 40 10.38 25.85 -16.01
N LEU A 41 10.82 24.98 -16.92
CA LEU A 41 10.23 24.82 -18.26
C LEU A 41 9.27 23.64 -18.30
N VAL A 42 9.65 22.54 -17.66
CA VAL A 42 8.84 21.33 -17.51
C VAL A 42 8.70 21.10 -16.01
N SER A 43 7.50 21.28 -15.45
CA SER A 43 7.31 21.21 -14.00
C SER A 43 6.87 19.81 -13.56
N TRP A 44 7.50 19.29 -12.50
CA TRP A 44 7.07 18.11 -11.75
C TRP A 44 7.55 18.22 -10.30
N ASN A 45 6.68 17.87 -9.34
CA ASN A 45 6.91 18.02 -7.91
C ASN A 45 7.44 16.76 -7.21
N ARG A 46 7.64 15.63 -7.89
CA ARG A 46 8.18 14.36 -7.34
C ARG A 46 7.39 13.85 -6.11
N ILE A 47 6.15 14.28 -5.95
CA ILE A 47 5.27 13.90 -4.84
C ILE A 47 4.15 12.99 -5.38
N ILE A 48 4.01 11.82 -4.77
CA ILE A 48 2.97 10.84 -5.05
C ILE A 48 2.06 10.73 -3.82
N LEU A 49 0.78 11.01 -3.99
CA LEU A 49 -0.25 10.87 -2.96
C LEU A 49 -1.13 9.65 -3.24
N LEU A 50 -1.12 8.68 -2.34
CA LEU A 50 -2.05 7.55 -2.33
C LEU A 50 -3.15 7.81 -1.31
N HIS A 51 -4.41 7.76 -1.72
CA HIS A 51 -5.53 7.98 -0.79
C HIS A 51 -6.62 6.93 -0.95
N GLY A 52 -7.34 6.61 0.11
CA GLY A 52 -8.34 5.54 0.09
C GLY A 52 -8.63 5.01 1.49
N PRO A 53 -9.62 4.13 1.67
CA PRO A 53 -9.96 3.58 2.98
C PRO A 53 -8.77 2.87 3.65
N PRO A 54 -8.76 2.76 4.99
CA PRO A 54 -7.70 2.06 5.71
C PRO A 54 -7.64 0.56 5.32
N GLY A 55 -6.45 -0.03 5.44
CA GLY A 55 -6.27 -1.47 5.15
C GLY A 55 -6.20 -1.85 3.67
N THR A 56 -6.13 -0.88 2.73
CA THR A 56 -5.95 -1.13 1.28
C THR A 56 -4.48 -1.23 0.84
N GLY A 57 -3.53 -1.22 1.77
CA GLY A 57 -2.11 -1.43 1.48
C GLY A 57 -1.35 -0.22 0.94
N LYS A 58 -1.85 1.02 1.12
CA LYS A 58 -1.19 2.26 0.66
C LYS A 58 0.27 2.37 1.13
N THR A 59 0.52 2.23 2.44
CA THR A 59 1.87 2.27 3.03
C THR A 59 2.76 1.16 2.46
N SER A 60 2.22 -0.06 2.34
CA SER A 60 2.92 -1.19 1.74
C SER A 60 3.26 -0.95 0.26
N LEU A 61 2.36 -0.32 -0.50
CA LEU A 61 2.60 0.02 -1.90
C LEU A 61 3.70 1.07 -2.06
N CYS A 62 3.77 2.06 -1.17
CA CYS A 62 4.89 3.00 -1.13
C CYS A 62 6.23 2.30 -0.87
N LYS A 63 6.29 1.41 0.14
CA LYS A 63 7.47 0.61 0.47
C LYS A 63 7.90 -0.29 -0.71
N ALA A 64 6.93 -0.95 -1.34
CA ALA A 64 7.16 -1.80 -2.50
C ALA A 64 7.64 -1.01 -3.73
N LEU A 65 7.10 0.19 -3.96
CA LEU A 65 7.52 1.09 -5.03
C LEU A 65 8.97 1.53 -4.84
N ALA A 66 9.32 1.96 -3.62
CA ALA A 66 10.69 2.33 -3.26
C ALA A 66 11.67 1.16 -3.48
N GLN A 67 11.29 -0.05 -3.03
CA GLN A 67 12.08 -1.25 -3.24
C GLN A 67 12.29 -1.54 -4.74
N LYS A 68 11.24 -1.53 -5.56
CA LYS A 68 11.36 -1.77 -7.00
C LYS A 68 12.23 -0.75 -7.72
N LEU A 69 12.13 0.53 -7.34
CA LEU A 69 12.97 1.58 -7.89
C LEU A 69 14.43 1.42 -7.45
N SER A 70 14.69 1.05 -6.19
CA SER A 70 16.05 0.78 -5.71
C SER A 70 16.76 -0.29 -6.54
N ILE A 71 16.04 -1.34 -6.93
CA ILE A 71 16.58 -2.41 -7.77
C ILE A 71 16.82 -1.90 -9.21
N ARG A 72 15.85 -1.19 -9.79
CA ARG A 72 15.94 -0.66 -11.17
C ARG A 72 17.03 0.39 -11.34
N CYS A 73 17.25 1.20 -10.32
CA CYS A 73 18.17 2.32 -10.36
C CYS A 73 19.51 2.03 -9.68
N ASN A 74 19.79 0.76 -9.32
CA ASN A 74 21.00 0.35 -8.63
C ASN A 74 22.30 0.71 -9.37
N SER A 75 22.27 0.81 -10.69
CA SER A 75 23.42 1.25 -11.49
C SER A 75 23.77 2.73 -11.29
N ARG A 76 22.78 3.58 -10.97
CA ARG A 76 22.96 5.02 -10.75
C ARG A 76 23.08 5.38 -9.27
N TYR A 77 22.27 4.71 -8.45
CA TYR A 77 22.16 4.93 -7.01
C TYR A 77 22.47 3.61 -6.32
N PRO A 78 23.74 3.33 -5.97
CA PRO A 78 24.12 2.13 -5.23
C PRO A 78 23.51 2.10 -3.82
N HIS A 79 23.20 3.28 -3.27
CA HIS A 79 22.56 3.42 -1.98
C HIS A 79 21.15 3.96 -2.16
N CYS A 80 20.21 3.39 -1.39
CA CYS A 80 18.84 3.86 -1.35
C CYS A 80 18.37 3.87 0.09
N GLN A 81 17.77 4.97 0.51
CA GLN A 81 17.24 5.16 1.86
C GLN A 81 15.72 5.33 1.78
N LEU A 82 15.00 4.71 2.70
CA LEU A 82 13.57 4.95 2.92
C LEU A 82 13.38 5.49 4.33
N ILE A 83 12.91 6.72 4.43
CA ILE A 83 12.56 7.35 5.70
C ILE A 83 11.04 7.35 5.83
N GLU A 84 10.51 6.65 6.83
CA GLU A 84 9.10 6.63 7.16
C GLU A 84 8.79 7.62 8.28
N VAL A 85 7.86 8.51 8.02
CA VAL A 85 7.41 9.57 8.91
C VAL A 85 5.91 9.39 9.13
N ASN A 86 5.53 8.80 10.26
CA ASN A 86 4.12 8.68 10.62
C ASN A 86 3.62 10.02 11.19
N ALA A 87 2.70 10.67 10.48
CA ALA A 87 2.19 11.98 10.85
C ALA A 87 1.44 11.97 12.19
N HIS A 88 0.65 10.94 12.49
CA HIS A 88 -0.06 10.83 13.76
C HIS A 88 0.91 10.78 14.97
N SER A 89 2.01 10.05 14.82
CA SER A 89 3.07 9.91 15.83
C SER A 89 3.88 11.20 16.02
N LEU A 90 4.03 12.00 14.96
CA LEU A 90 4.69 13.31 15.04
C LEU A 90 3.92 14.31 15.93
N PHE A 91 2.60 14.21 16.02
CA PHE A 91 1.79 15.15 16.81
C PHE A 91 1.57 14.67 18.24
N SER A 92 1.32 13.37 18.44
CA SER A 92 1.03 12.79 19.76
C SER A 92 2.21 12.75 20.72
N LYS A 93 3.42 12.41 20.25
CA LYS A 93 4.61 12.28 21.12
C LYS A 93 5.33 13.60 21.42
N TRP A 94 4.99 14.68 20.70
CA TRP A 94 5.92 15.81 20.57
C TRP A 94 5.23 17.18 20.68
N PHE A 95 4.10 17.26 21.38
CA PHE A 95 3.30 18.47 21.43
C PHE A 95 4.03 19.71 22.03
N SER A 96 5.16 19.53 22.73
CA SER A 96 6.02 20.64 23.20
C SER A 96 7.40 20.78 22.51
N GLU A 97 7.93 19.74 21.85
CA GLU A 97 9.27 19.74 21.20
C GLU A 97 9.25 19.47 19.68
N SER A 98 8.08 19.22 19.10
CA SER A 98 7.84 18.74 17.71
C SER A 98 8.57 19.55 16.66
N GLY A 99 8.52 20.88 16.71
CA GLY A 99 9.13 21.74 15.68
C GLY A 99 10.64 21.52 15.54
N LYS A 100 11.36 21.41 16.66
CA LYS A 100 12.82 21.18 16.65
C LYS A 100 13.17 19.78 16.14
N LEU A 101 12.33 18.80 16.43
CA LEU A 101 12.57 17.41 16.03
C LEU A 101 12.23 17.17 14.56
N VAL A 102 11.17 17.80 14.05
CA VAL A 102 10.91 17.86 12.61
C VAL A 102 12.10 18.51 11.91
N ALA A 103 12.59 19.65 12.40
CA ALA A 103 13.78 20.28 11.83
C ALA A 103 15.02 19.35 11.85
N LYS A 104 15.30 18.68 12.97
CA LYS A 104 16.41 17.71 13.08
C LYS A 104 16.24 16.50 12.15
N LEU A 105 15.02 15.98 12.02
CA LEU A 105 14.72 14.86 11.13
C LEU A 105 15.00 15.25 9.67
N PHE A 106 14.48 16.39 9.24
CA PHE A 106 14.68 16.87 7.87
C PHE A 106 16.13 17.32 7.61
N GLN A 107 16.86 17.78 8.63
CA GLN A 107 18.29 18.00 8.52
C GLN A 107 19.04 16.69 8.22
N LYS A 108 18.73 15.60 8.93
CA LYS A 108 19.32 14.28 8.63
C LYS A 108 18.94 13.79 7.23
N ILE A 109 17.70 14.02 6.80
CA ILE A 109 17.29 13.68 5.43
C ILE A 109 18.09 14.51 4.43
N GLN A 110 18.30 15.80 4.69
CA GLN A 110 19.09 16.67 3.83
C GLN A 110 20.55 16.20 3.71
N GLU A 111 21.18 15.81 4.82
CA GLU A 111 22.53 15.21 4.82
C GLU A 111 22.60 13.95 3.93
N MET A 112 21.58 13.09 3.99
CA MET A 112 21.50 11.90 3.11
C MET A 112 21.28 12.25 1.64
N VAL A 113 20.62 13.38 1.37
CA VAL A 113 20.27 13.86 0.03
C VAL A 113 21.46 14.54 -0.65
N GLU A 114 22.36 15.15 0.13
CA GLU A 114 23.61 15.75 -0.38
C GLU A 114 24.56 14.70 -0.99
N GLU A 115 24.38 13.42 -0.65
CA GLU A 115 25.09 12.32 -1.31
C GLU A 115 24.47 11.99 -2.68
N ASP A 116 25.12 12.43 -3.77
CA ASP A 116 24.65 12.23 -5.17
C ASP A 116 24.43 10.76 -5.58
N ASN A 117 25.05 9.83 -4.86
CA ASN A 117 24.95 8.38 -5.10
C ASN A 117 23.83 7.71 -4.29
N ASN A 118 23.09 8.48 -3.50
CA ASN A 118 22.02 8.00 -2.67
C ASN A 118 20.66 8.39 -3.26
N LEU A 119 19.73 7.44 -3.37
CA LEU A 119 18.33 7.70 -3.73
C LEU A 119 17.47 7.68 -2.47
N VAL A 120 16.82 8.80 -2.16
CA VAL A 120 16.09 8.99 -0.91
C VAL A 120 14.58 8.99 -1.16
N PHE A 121 13.90 8.07 -0.50
CA PHE A 121 12.43 8.02 -0.43
C PHE A 121 11.97 8.56 0.92
N VAL A 122 11.12 9.58 0.90
CA VAL A 122 10.49 10.10 2.13
C VAL A 122 9.02 9.71 2.10
N LEU A 123 8.63 8.75 2.94
CA LEU A 123 7.26 8.30 3.12
C LEU A 123 6.62 9.04 4.29
N ILE A 124 5.62 9.87 4.02
CA ILE A 124 4.82 10.53 5.04
C ILE A 124 3.46 9.82 5.12
N ASP A 125 3.29 9.02 6.17
CA ASP A 125 2.08 8.20 6.37
C ASP A 125 1.01 8.98 7.15
N GLU A 126 -0.26 8.73 6.83
CA GLU A 126 -1.44 9.28 7.52
C GLU A 126 -1.51 10.83 7.51
N VAL A 127 -1.29 11.45 6.34
CA VAL A 127 -1.25 12.93 6.22
C VAL A 127 -2.58 13.61 6.59
N GLU A 128 -3.69 12.87 6.66
CA GLU A 128 -4.97 13.39 7.19
C GLU A 128 -4.87 13.90 8.62
N SER A 129 -3.98 13.34 9.45
CA SER A 129 -3.78 13.78 10.83
C SER A 129 -3.26 15.22 10.88
N LEU A 130 -2.42 15.59 9.90
CA LEU A 130 -1.91 16.95 9.72
C LEU A 130 -3.02 17.91 9.32
N ALA A 131 -3.88 17.46 8.40
CA ALA A 131 -5.04 18.22 7.93
C ALA A 131 -6.02 18.51 9.09
N ALA A 132 -6.29 17.49 9.91
CA ALA A 132 -7.17 17.58 11.06
C ALA A 132 -6.61 18.55 12.11
N ALA A 133 -5.33 18.42 12.48
CA ALA A 133 -4.66 19.30 13.43
C ALA A 133 -4.69 20.77 12.97
N ARG A 134 -4.43 21.01 11.68
CA ARG A 134 -4.50 22.36 11.09
C ARG A 134 -5.92 22.95 11.16
N LYS A 135 -6.95 22.15 10.85
CA LYS A 135 -8.36 22.59 10.96
C LYS A 135 -8.75 22.86 12.41
N ALA A 136 -8.38 21.98 13.34
CA ALA A 136 -8.70 22.11 14.76
C ALA A 136 -8.05 23.35 15.41
N ALA A 137 -6.84 23.72 14.98
CA ALA A 137 -6.20 24.93 15.46
C ALA A 137 -6.79 26.21 14.83
N LEU A 138 -7.24 26.16 13.57
CA LEU A 138 -7.95 27.29 12.94
C LEU A 138 -9.33 27.55 13.58
N SER A 139 -9.99 26.52 14.11
CA SER A 139 -11.24 26.64 14.87
C SER A 139 -11.04 27.01 16.35
N GLY A 140 -9.79 27.22 16.81
CA GLY A 140 -9.47 27.57 18.19
C GLY A 140 -9.59 26.43 19.20
N SER A 141 -9.82 25.20 18.74
CA SER A 141 -9.93 24.00 19.60
C SER A 141 -8.57 23.38 19.96
N GLU A 142 -7.51 23.71 19.23
CA GLU A 142 -6.13 23.31 19.54
C GLU A 142 -5.18 24.51 19.56
N PRO A 143 -4.04 24.42 20.29
CA PRO A 143 -3.01 25.45 20.28
C PRO A 143 -2.45 25.72 18.89
N SER A 144 -2.13 26.98 18.61
CA SER A 144 -1.51 27.45 17.35
C SER A 144 -0.18 26.77 16.98
N ASP A 145 0.41 26.02 17.90
CA ASP A 145 1.67 25.29 17.70
C ASP A 145 1.53 24.12 16.73
N SER A 146 0.35 23.48 16.66
CA SER A 146 0.11 22.41 15.68
C SER A 146 0.18 22.94 14.23
N ILE A 147 -0.35 24.15 13.98
CA ILE A 147 -0.23 24.83 12.68
C ILE A 147 1.23 25.11 12.33
N ARG A 148 2.03 25.57 13.31
CA ARG A 148 3.46 25.84 13.09
C ARG A 148 4.22 24.58 12.66
N VAL A 149 3.91 23.43 13.27
CA VAL A 149 4.52 22.14 12.91
C VAL A 149 4.11 21.69 11.52
N VAL A 150 2.83 21.78 11.17
CA VAL A 150 2.34 21.44 9.81
C VAL A 150 3.00 22.32 8.76
N ASN A 151 3.07 23.63 8.98
CA ASN A 151 3.72 24.56 8.05
C ASN A 151 5.23 24.30 7.93
N ALA A 152 5.90 23.97 9.04
CA ALA A 152 7.31 23.59 9.03
C ALA A 152 7.52 22.32 8.20
N LEU A 153 6.68 21.30 8.36
CA LEU A 153 6.74 20.06 7.59
C LEU A 153 6.55 20.33 6.09
N LEU A 154 5.52 21.09 5.72
CA LEU A 154 5.24 21.46 4.32
C LEU A 154 6.40 22.23 3.70
N THR A 155 7.00 23.16 4.45
CA THR A 155 8.17 23.93 4.01
C THR A 155 9.37 23.01 3.77
N GLN A 156 9.60 22.03 4.63
CA GLN A 156 10.70 21.09 4.44
C GLN A 156 10.45 20.13 3.27
N MET A 157 9.21 19.67 3.07
CA MET A 157 8.84 18.92 1.87
C MET A 157 9.08 19.72 0.58
N ASP A 158 8.73 21.01 0.58
CA ASP A 158 8.96 21.90 -0.57
C ASP A 158 10.44 22.13 -0.86
N LYS A 159 11.32 22.02 0.15
CA LYS A 159 12.77 22.00 -0.05
C LYS A 159 13.24 20.68 -0.65
N LEU A 160 12.84 19.56 -0.05
CA LEU A 160 13.25 18.23 -0.49
C LEU A 160 12.79 17.89 -1.91
N LYS A 161 11.60 18.35 -2.31
CA LYS A 161 11.11 18.10 -3.67
C LYS A 161 11.96 18.73 -4.77
N SER A 162 12.85 19.68 -4.44
CA SER A 162 13.78 20.26 -5.41
C SER A 162 14.99 19.35 -5.66
N ALA A 163 15.33 18.51 -4.69
CA ALA A 163 16.55 17.70 -4.71
C ALA A 163 16.48 16.53 -5.70
N PRO A 164 17.48 16.37 -6.57
CA PRO A 164 17.43 15.51 -7.76
C PRO A 164 17.16 14.02 -7.45
N ASN A 165 17.65 13.56 -6.32
CA ASN A 165 17.65 12.18 -5.84
C ASN A 165 16.57 11.91 -4.78
N VAL A 166 15.49 12.70 -4.76
CA VAL A 166 14.39 12.54 -3.79
C VAL A 166 13.07 12.22 -4.47
N ILE A 167 12.35 11.24 -3.92
CA ILE A 167 10.92 11.01 -4.18
C ILE A 167 10.16 11.07 -2.86
N ILE A 168 9.08 11.85 -2.83
CA ILE A 168 8.20 11.96 -1.66
C ILE A 168 6.95 11.12 -1.93
N LEU A 169 6.65 10.21 -1.01
CA LEU A 169 5.49 9.35 -1.01
C LEU A 169 4.59 9.76 0.14
N THR A 170 3.31 9.98 -0.10
CA THR A 170 2.35 10.34 0.93
C THR A 170 1.14 9.42 0.86
N THR A 171 0.56 9.12 2.01
CA THR A 171 -0.65 8.29 2.11
C THR A 171 -1.72 9.01 2.92
N SER A 172 -2.99 8.79 2.56
CA SER A 172 -4.11 9.23 3.38
C SER A 172 -5.25 8.22 3.48
N ASN A 173 -5.83 8.05 4.66
CA ASN A 173 -7.00 7.20 4.86
C ASN A 173 -8.34 7.89 4.53
N ILE A 174 -8.34 9.21 4.34
CA ILE A 174 -9.56 9.97 4.07
C ILE A 174 -9.74 10.14 2.56
N THR A 175 -10.94 9.79 2.06
CA THR A 175 -11.29 9.90 0.64
C THR A 175 -11.81 11.28 0.24
N THR A 176 -12.41 12.04 1.17
CA THR A 176 -13.14 13.28 0.89
C THR A 176 -12.44 14.56 1.39
N ALA A 177 -11.71 14.51 2.51
CA ALA A 177 -11.15 15.69 3.17
C ALA A 177 -9.62 15.62 3.36
N ILE A 178 -8.87 15.52 2.26
CA ILE A 178 -7.42 15.70 2.26
C ILE A 178 -7.11 17.21 2.27
N ASP A 179 -6.07 17.64 3.00
CA ASP A 179 -5.65 19.05 2.98
C ASP A 179 -5.20 19.45 1.57
N VAL A 180 -5.77 20.55 1.08
CA VAL A 180 -5.48 21.19 -0.21
C VAL A 180 -3.97 21.39 -0.41
N ALA A 181 -3.22 21.69 0.65
CA ALA A 181 -1.77 21.87 0.59
C ALA A 181 -1.01 20.62 0.12
N PHE A 182 -1.46 19.41 0.45
CA PHE A 182 -0.87 18.16 -0.04
C PHE A 182 -1.36 17.83 -1.45
N VAL A 183 -2.64 18.07 -1.70
CA VAL A 183 -3.27 17.83 -3.00
C VAL A 183 -2.63 18.71 -4.07
N ASP A 184 -2.40 20.00 -3.83
CA ASP A 184 -1.82 20.90 -4.84
C ASP A 184 -0.34 20.61 -5.13
N ARG A 185 0.36 19.99 -4.19
CA ARG A 185 1.78 19.62 -4.34
C ARG A 185 2.00 18.27 -5.00
N ALA A 186 0.99 17.39 -5.01
CA ALA A 186 1.12 16.04 -5.56
C ALA A 186 0.86 16.02 -7.07
N ASP A 187 1.84 15.53 -7.84
CA ASP A 187 1.66 15.34 -9.28
C ASP A 187 0.75 14.14 -9.58
N ILE A 188 0.88 13.09 -8.76
CA ILE A 188 0.04 11.91 -8.83
C ILE A 188 -0.84 11.83 -7.60
N LYS A 189 -2.15 11.81 -7.84
CA LYS A 189 -3.19 11.52 -6.87
C LYS A 189 -3.82 10.19 -7.28
N ALA A 190 -3.48 9.13 -6.55
CA ALA A 190 -3.96 7.79 -6.85
C ALA A 190 -4.92 7.32 -5.76
N TYR A 191 -6.16 7.09 -6.15
CA TYR A 191 -7.14 6.46 -5.30
C TYR A 191 -6.89 4.94 -5.22
N VAL A 192 -6.82 4.41 -4.00
CA VAL A 192 -6.66 2.99 -3.70
C VAL A 192 -7.90 2.52 -2.94
N GLY A 193 -8.92 2.13 -3.70
CA GLY A 193 -10.21 1.69 -3.19
C GLY A 193 -10.20 0.27 -2.59
N PRO A 194 -11.35 -0.16 -2.06
CA PRO A 194 -11.53 -1.56 -1.66
C PRO A 194 -11.36 -2.50 -2.86
N PRO A 195 -10.88 -3.73 -2.64
CA PRO A 195 -10.57 -4.67 -3.71
C PRO A 195 -11.85 -5.13 -4.43
N THR A 196 -11.82 -5.11 -5.77
CA THR A 196 -12.88 -5.68 -6.62
C THR A 196 -12.95 -7.20 -6.50
N LEU A 197 -14.03 -7.83 -6.95
CA LEU A 197 -14.19 -9.29 -6.92
C LEU A 197 -12.98 -10.03 -7.51
N HIS A 198 -12.47 -9.55 -8.65
CA HIS A 198 -11.25 -10.07 -9.27
C HIS A 198 -10.06 -10.02 -8.31
N VAL A 199 -9.81 -8.85 -7.71
CA VAL A 199 -8.68 -8.66 -6.78
C VAL A 199 -8.86 -9.50 -5.51
N ARG A 200 -10.08 -9.60 -4.97
CA ARG A 200 -10.39 -10.46 -3.81
C ARG A 200 -10.08 -11.92 -4.12
N TYR A 201 -10.52 -12.41 -5.27
CA TYR A 201 -10.24 -13.77 -5.72
C TYR A 201 -8.73 -14.03 -5.80
N GLU A 202 -7.96 -13.17 -6.47
CA GLU A 202 -6.52 -13.36 -6.61
C GLU A 202 -5.77 -13.30 -5.27
N ILE A 203 -6.22 -12.45 -4.33
CA ILE A 203 -5.68 -12.41 -2.97
C ILE A 203 -5.92 -13.75 -2.27
N LEU A 204 -7.18 -14.23 -2.22
CA LEU A 204 -7.53 -15.48 -1.58
C LEU A 204 -6.83 -16.67 -2.23
N ARG A 205 -6.78 -16.70 -3.57
CA ARG A 205 -6.06 -17.68 -4.36
C ARG A 205 -4.58 -17.76 -3.95
N SER A 206 -3.89 -16.62 -3.92
CA SER A 206 -2.46 -16.60 -3.53
C SER A 206 -2.25 -17.06 -2.09
N CYS A 207 -3.20 -16.79 -1.18
CA CYS A 207 -3.13 -17.31 0.18
C CYS A 207 -3.28 -18.83 0.22
N VAL A 208 -4.25 -19.38 -0.51
CA VAL A 208 -4.48 -20.84 -0.56
C VAL A 208 -3.29 -21.55 -1.21
N GLU A 209 -2.74 -21.00 -2.30
CA GLU A 209 -1.52 -21.52 -2.94
C GLU A 209 -0.34 -21.56 -1.97
N GLU A 210 -0.15 -20.52 -1.15
CA GLU A 210 0.90 -20.50 -0.12
C GLU A 210 0.66 -21.59 0.95
N LEU A 211 -0.58 -21.74 1.45
CA LEU A 211 -0.91 -22.77 2.45
C LEU A 211 -0.72 -24.19 1.92
N ILE A 212 -1.01 -24.43 0.64
CA ILE A 212 -0.73 -25.72 -0.03
C ILE A 212 0.77 -25.92 -0.19
N CYS A 213 1.51 -24.90 -0.64
CA CYS A 213 2.97 -24.97 -0.76
C CYS A 213 3.66 -25.27 0.57
N LYS A 214 3.09 -24.84 1.70
CA LYS A 214 3.59 -25.12 3.06
C LYS A 214 3.07 -26.41 3.67
N GLY A 215 2.22 -27.16 2.96
CA GLY A 215 1.65 -28.42 3.45
C GLY A 215 0.64 -28.25 4.58
N ILE A 216 0.08 -27.05 4.78
CA ILE A 216 -1.00 -26.82 5.75
C ILE A 216 -2.30 -27.41 5.19
N ILE A 217 -2.55 -27.24 3.89
CA ILE A 217 -3.70 -27.78 3.16
C ILE A 217 -3.20 -28.79 2.11
N SER A 218 -3.91 -29.90 1.93
CA SER A 218 -3.61 -30.86 0.85
C SER A 218 -3.90 -30.27 -0.52
N SER A 219 -3.19 -30.74 -1.56
CA SER A 219 -3.52 -30.40 -2.95
C SER A 219 -4.94 -30.86 -3.31
N PHE A 220 -5.65 -30.06 -4.10
CA PHE A 220 -6.97 -30.43 -4.61
C PHE A 220 -6.86 -31.64 -5.56
N GLN A 221 -7.69 -32.66 -5.38
CA GLN A 221 -7.77 -33.80 -6.31
C GLN A 221 -8.15 -33.30 -7.71
N GLY A 222 -7.33 -33.63 -8.72
CA GLY A 222 -7.47 -33.13 -10.11
C GLY A 222 -6.60 -31.92 -10.47
N CYS A 223 -5.88 -31.33 -9.50
CA CYS A 223 -4.76 -30.43 -9.74
C CYS A 223 -3.46 -31.24 -9.73
N ASP A 224 -3.15 -31.95 -10.82
CA ASP A 224 -1.83 -32.57 -11.01
C ASP A 224 -0.78 -31.47 -11.19
N GLY A 225 -0.31 -30.89 -10.08
CA GLY A 225 0.77 -29.89 -10.04
C GLY A 225 0.44 -28.52 -10.65
N LEU A 226 -0.76 -28.31 -11.19
CA LEU A 226 -1.17 -27.02 -11.74
C LEU A 226 -1.67 -26.07 -10.65
N SER A 227 -1.04 -24.90 -10.57
CA SER A 227 -1.49 -23.72 -9.83
C SER A 227 -2.97 -23.48 -10.03
N ILE A 228 -3.66 -23.00 -8.98
CA ILE A 228 -5.09 -22.64 -9.05
C ILE A 228 -5.29 -21.70 -10.25
N PRO A 229 -6.34 -21.84 -11.09
CA PRO A 229 -6.54 -20.95 -12.23
C PRO A 229 -6.69 -19.48 -11.84
N SER A 230 -6.19 -18.55 -12.67
CA SER A 230 -6.44 -17.12 -12.48
C SER A 230 -7.90 -16.75 -12.76
N PHE A 231 -8.37 -15.64 -12.19
CA PHE A 231 -9.74 -15.16 -12.39
C PHE A 231 -10.07 -14.95 -13.88
N SER A 232 -9.14 -14.39 -14.65
CA SER A 232 -9.31 -14.17 -16.10
C SER A 232 -9.48 -15.48 -16.87
N SER A 233 -8.61 -16.46 -16.61
CA SER A 233 -8.68 -17.79 -17.23
C SER A 233 -9.98 -18.52 -16.88
N MET A 234 -10.57 -18.22 -15.72
CA MET A 234 -11.86 -18.78 -15.35
C MET A 234 -13.02 -18.08 -16.05
N LYS A 235 -13.03 -16.74 -16.12
CA LYS A 235 -14.12 -15.99 -16.77
C LYS A 235 -14.33 -16.40 -18.23
N GLU A 236 -13.25 -16.76 -18.94
CA GLU A 236 -13.31 -17.29 -20.30
C GLU A 236 -13.95 -18.69 -20.38
N LYS A 237 -13.78 -19.51 -19.34
CA LYS A 237 -14.35 -20.87 -19.24
C LYS A 237 -15.77 -20.91 -18.68
N VAL A 238 -16.27 -19.82 -18.09
CA VAL A 238 -17.63 -19.72 -17.49
C VAL A 238 -18.74 -19.82 -18.53
N HIS A 239 -18.45 -19.65 -19.82
CA HIS A 239 -19.41 -19.95 -20.88
C HIS A 239 -19.77 -21.45 -20.99
N ASP A 240 -19.01 -22.33 -20.32
CA ASP A 240 -19.25 -23.77 -20.21
C ASP A 240 -19.32 -24.17 -18.73
N THR A 241 -20.53 -24.22 -18.16
CA THR A 241 -20.77 -24.36 -16.70
C THR A 241 -20.21 -25.64 -16.06
N ASP A 242 -19.94 -26.66 -16.88
CA ASP A 242 -19.45 -27.97 -16.45
C ASP A 242 -17.92 -28.09 -16.43
N ALA A 243 -17.19 -27.13 -17.00
CA ALA A 243 -15.72 -27.20 -17.12
C ALA A 243 -14.94 -26.58 -15.93
N VAL A 244 -15.62 -25.88 -15.01
CA VAL A 244 -14.97 -25.20 -13.89
C VAL A 244 -14.89 -26.12 -12.66
N PRO A 245 -13.68 -26.41 -12.13
CA PRO A 245 -13.51 -27.25 -10.95
C PRO A 245 -14.30 -26.76 -9.72
N TRP A 246 -14.73 -27.67 -8.84
CA TRP A 246 -15.54 -27.32 -7.67
C TRP A 246 -14.85 -26.33 -6.73
N PHE A 247 -13.53 -26.48 -6.52
CA PHE A 247 -12.75 -25.60 -5.64
C PHE A 247 -12.67 -24.16 -6.17
N CYS A 248 -12.65 -24.00 -7.49
CA CYS A 248 -12.73 -22.71 -8.14
C CYS A 248 -14.06 -22.01 -7.86
N LYS A 249 -15.18 -22.75 -7.92
CA LYS A 249 -16.53 -22.23 -7.62
C LYS A 249 -16.61 -21.76 -6.16
N GLN A 250 -16.10 -22.56 -5.21
CA GLN A 250 -16.06 -22.18 -3.79
C GLN A 250 -15.17 -20.96 -3.52
N LEU A 251 -14.01 -20.86 -4.19
CA LEU A 251 -13.12 -19.72 -4.01
C LEU A 251 -13.74 -18.42 -4.55
N ILE A 252 -14.53 -18.49 -5.63
CA ILE A 252 -15.34 -17.36 -6.11
C ILE A 252 -16.40 -16.99 -5.08
N GLU A 253 -17.11 -17.97 -4.52
CA GLU A 253 -18.12 -17.74 -3.47
C GLU A 253 -17.49 -17.06 -2.24
N ALA A 254 -16.32 -17.52 -1.80
CA ALA A 254 -15.57 -16.87 -0.73
C ALA A 254 -15.22 -15.42 -1.08
N ALA A 255 -14.75 -15.17 -2.31
CA ALA A 255 -14.45 -13.82 -2.78
C ALA A 255 -15.70 -12.92 -2.86
N GLN A 256 -16.87 -13.47 -3.19
CA GLN A 256 -18.15 -12.76 -3.14
C GLN A 256 -18.56 -12.44 -1.70
N ALA A 257 -18.44 -13.40 -0.78
CA ALA A 257 -18.72 -13.21 0.64
C ALA A 257 -17.84 -12.12 1.28
N CYS A 258 -16.62 -11.92 0.76
CA CYS A 258 -15.69 -10.89 1.22
C CYS A 258 -15.94 -9.48 0.67
N GLU A 259 -17.10 -9.21 0.05
CA GLU A 259 -17.43 -7.86 -0.42
C GLU A 259 -17.42 -6.83 0.73
N GLY A 260 -16.74 -5.70 0.51
CA GLY A 260 -16.54 -4.64 1.51
C GLY A 260 -15.29 -4.81 2.38
N LEU A 261 -14.70 -6.01 2.45
CA LEU A 261 -13.53 -6.26 3.28
C LEU A 261 -12.27 -5.57 2.73
N SER A 262 -11.43 -5.07 3.65
CA SER A 262 -10.13 -4.48 3.33
C SER A 262 -9.12 -5.54 2.88
N GLY A 263 -8.07 -5.14 2.16
CA GLY A 263 -6.96 -6.03 1.81
C GLY A 263 -6.29 -6.67 3.03
N ARG A 264 -6.19 -5.92 4.14
CA ARG A 264 -5.72 -6.44 5.44
C ARG A 264 -6.62 -7.55 5.97
N SER A 265 -7.95 -7.36 5.94
CA SER A 265 -8.92 -8.36 6.38
C SER A 265 -8.85 -9.62 5.51
N LEU A 266 -8.75 -9.46 4.19
CA LEU A 266 -8.61 -10.58 3.24
C LEU A 266 -7.35 -11.42 3.50
N ARG A 267 -6.21 -10.79 3.81
CA ARG A 267 -4.97 -11.50 4.13
C ARG A 267 -5.00 -12.17 5.52
N LYS A 268 -5.86 -11.69 6.43
CA LYS A 268 -6.09 -12.29 7.76
C LYS A 268 -7.06 -13.48 7.71
N LEU A 269 -8.00 -13.46 6.77
CA LEU A 269 -9.07 -14.45 6.64
C LEU A 269 -8.59 -15.92 6.63
N PRO A 270 -7.55 -16.32 5.88
CA PRO A 270 -7.10 -17.72 5.83
C PRO A 270 -6.67 -18.25 7.22
N PHE A 271 -6.02 -17.40 8.01
CA PHE A 271 -5.62 -17.75 9.38
C PHE A 271 -6.83 -17.92 10.29
N LEU A 272 -7.80 -17.01 10.21
CA LEU A 272 -9.04 -17.10 10.99
C LEU A 272 -9.87 -18.33 10.60
N ALA A 273 -9.95 -18.63 9.31
CA ALA A 273 -10.62 -19.82 8.79
C ALA A 273 -9.98 -21.10 9.32
N HIS A 274 -8.63 -21.18 9.27
CA HIS A 274 -7.90 -22.32 9.85
C HIS A 274 -8.12 -22.43 11.37
N ALA A 275 -8.09 -21.31 12.09
CA ALA A 275 -8.30 -21.29 13.54
C ALA A 275 -9.73 -21.69 13.96
N ALA A 276 -10.70 -21.60 13.05
CA ALA A 276 -12.08 -22.03 13.28
C ALA A 276 -12.30 -23.53 13.02
N LEU A 277 -11.33 -24.24 12.44
CA LEU A 277 -11.43 -25.69 12.21
C LEU A 277 -11.37 -26.46 13.53
N ALA A 278 -12.19 -27.51 13.66
CA ALA A 278 -12.25 -28.35 14.86
C ALA A 278 -10.96 -29.17 15.08
N ASP A 279 -10.30 -29.58 14.00
CA ASP A 279 -9.00 -30.27 14.03
C ASP A 279 -7.95 -29.43 13.29
N PRO A 280 -6.95 -28.87 14.01
CA PRO A 280 -5.87 -28.08 13.41
C PRO A 280 -4.95 -28.87 12.49
N ASN A 281 -4.95 -30.22 12.56
CA ASN A 281 -4.15 -31.07 11.70
C ASN A 281 -4.94 -31.60 10.49
N SER A 282 -6.20 -31.18 10.34
CA SER A 282 -7.00 -31.54 9.18
C SER A 282 -6.46 -30.81 7.94
N HIS A 283 -5.86 -31.58 7.04
CA HIS A 283 -5.35 -31.07 5.76
C HIS A 283 -6.42 -31.02 4.67
N ASP A 284 -7.71 -31.12 5.01
CA ASP A 284 -8.79 -31.22 4.03
C ASP A 284 -9.11 -29.86 3.38
N PRO A 285 -8.84 -29.69 2.07
CA PRO A 285 -9.14 -28.44 1.37
C PRO A 285 -10.63 -28.09 1.33
N ILE A 286 -11.53 -29.07 1.34
CA ILE A 286 -12.98 -28.83 1.28
C ILE A 286 -13.43 -28.12 2.56
N ASN A 287 -13.08 -28.70 3.71
CA ASN A 287 -13.42 -28.14 5.02
C ASN A 287 -12.82 -26.75 5.20
N PHE A 288 -11.58 -26.54 4.76
CA PHE A 288 -10.94 -25.23 4.82
C PHE A 288 -11.66 -24.17 4.00
N LEU A 289 -12.03 -24.46 2.75
CA LEU A 289 -12.74 -23.50 1.89
C LEU A 289 -14.14 -23.19 2.45
N CYS A 290 -14.86 -24.18 2.97
CA CYS A 290 -16.14 -23.97 3.66
C CYS A 290 -15.97 -23.05 4.89
N ALA A 291 -15.00 -23.34 5.75
CA ALA A 291 -14.69 -22.52 6.92
C ALA A 291 -14.29 -21.09 6.53
N MET A 292 -13.59 -20.91 5.41
CA MET A 292 -13.22 -19.60 4.89
C MET A 292 -14.44 -18.79 4.43
N ILE A 293 -15.42 -19.42 3.77
CA ILE A 293 -16.68 -18.77 3.38
C ILE A 293 -17.48 -18.35 4.63
N GLU A 294 -17.61 -19.23 5.61
CA GLU A 294 -18.33 -18.93 6.86
C GLU A 294 -17.65 -17.82 7.66
N THR A 295 -16.33 -17.85 7.76
CA THR A 295 -15.54 -16.81 8.43
C THR A 295 -15.68 -15.46 7.72
N ALA A 296 -15.71 -15.45 6.37
CA ALA A 296 -15.92 -14.23 5.60
C ALA A 296 -17.29 -13.60 5.88
N LYS A 297 -18.34 -14.43 5.95
CA LYS A 297 -19.70 -14.00 6.29
C LYS A 297 -19.76 -13.42 7.71
N ARG A 298 -19.07 -14.05 8.67
CA ARG A 298 -18.97 -13.57 10.06
C ARG A 298 -18.25 -12.22 10.17
N GLU A 299 -17.06 -12.11 9.57
CA GLU A 299 -16.29 -10.85 9.57
C GLU A 299 -17.07 -9.71 8.91
N LYS A 300 -17.88 -10.00 7.88
CA LYS A 300 -18.78 -9.01 7.28
C LYS A 300 -19.89 -8.57 8.23
N SER A 301 -20.47 -9.49 9.01
CA SER A 301 -21.52 -9.15 9.99
C SER A 301 -20.99 -8.37 11.20
N GLU A 302 -19.70 -8.48 11.50
CA GLU A 302 -19.06 -7.79 12.62
C GLU A 302 -18.53 -6.39 12.26
N GLN A 303 -18.50 -6.02 10.97
CA GLN A 303 -18.12 -4.67 10.56
C GLN A 303 -19.26 -3.68 10.85
N PRO A 304 -18.99 -2.58 11.58
CA PRO A 304 -19.98 -1.52 11.75
C PRO A 304 -20.30 -0.87 10.39
N GLU A 305 -21.60 -0.63 10.13
CA GLU A 305 -22.11 0.05 8.92
C GLU A 305 -21.51 1.44 8.70
#